data_AF-A0A081AJI1-F1
#
_entry.id   AF-A0A081AJI1-F1
#
_cell.length_a   1.000
_cell.length_b   1.000
_cell.length_c   1.000
_cell.angle_alpha   90.00
_cell.angle_beta   90.00
_cell.angle_gamma   90.00
#
_symmetry.space_group_name_H-M   'P 1'
#
loop_
_entity.id
_entity.type
_entity.pdbx_description
1 polymer ?
#
loop_
_entity_poly.entity_id
_entity_poly.type
_entity_poly.pdbx_seq_one_letter_code
_entity_poly.pdbx_strand_id
1 'polypeptide(L)'
;MSEGGRRWTASRSVIASPNQPAQSPDLNCLDLGLFASIQSVQSRTTSCTIQDIIQEVEHACEIMTAETLNKTFLTLQLVMKEIMNCEGRNDYKLAHFHKDKLIRAGKLPASLQCDTTSFGLAQQSILALAVASWIDPPLPQASTQPSPRSPPLSPPSPTHFDPFLYF
;
A
#
# COMPACT_ATOMS: atom_id res chain seq x y z
N MET A 1 32.87 -43.69 -14.67
CA MET A 1 32.61 -42.25 -14.43
C MET A 1 31.18 -42.01 -14.88
N SER A 2 30.25 -41.79 -13.95
CA SER A 2 28.81 -41.67 -14.23
C SER A 2 28.39 -40.26 -13.84
N GLU A 3 27.86 -39.52 -14.81
CA GLU A 3 27.41 -38.14 -14.67
C GLU A 3 26.12 -38.09 -13.83
N GLY A 4 26.25 -37.59 -12.61
CA GLY A 4 25.13 -37.30 -11.72
C GLY A 4 24.42 -36.01 -12.14
N GLY A 5 23.58 -36.09 -13.17
CA GLY A 5 22.68 -35.00 -13.57
C GLY A 5 21.70 -34.68 -12.45
N ARG A 6 21.89 -33.55 -11.75
CA ARG A 6 20.92 -33.04 -10.79
C ARG A 6 19.66 -32.62 -11.52
N ARG A 7 18.64 -33.46 -11.42
CA ARG A 7 17.26 -33.19 -11.85
C ARG A 7 16.71 -32.01 -11.05
N TRP A 8 16.57 -30.86 -11.67
CA TRP A 8 15.78 -29.75 -11.12
C TRP A 8 14.32 -30.19 -11.09
N THR A 9 13.82 -30.61 -9.93
CA THR A 9 12.37 -30.74 -9.74
C THR A 9 11.83 -29.32 -9.62
N ALA A 10 10.96 -28.93 -10.56
CA ALA A 10 10.19 -27.70 -10.46
C ALA A 10 9.26 -27.80 -9.24
N SER A 11 9.75 -27.42 -8.08
CA SER A 11 8.91 -27.10 -6.94
C SER A 11 8.04 -25.93 -7.39
N ARG A 12 6.72 -26.14 -7.46
CA ARG A 12 5.76 -25.08 -7.71
C ARG A 12 5.92 -24.07 -6.57
N SER A 13 6.66 -22.99 -6.81
CA SER A 13 6.68 -21.83 -5.94
C SER A 13 5.29 -21.20 -6.01
N VAL A 14 4.43 -21.54 -5.06
CA VAL A 14 3.19 -20.80 -4.84
C VAL A 14 3.61 -19.48 -4.20
N ILE A 15 3.83 -18.47 -5.03
CA ILE A 15 4.09 -17.11 -4.56
C ILE A 15 2.72 -16.56 -4.14
N ALA A 16 2.46 -16.51 -2.84
CA ALA A 16 1.30 -15.83 -2.31
C ALA A 16 1.50 -14.32 -2.51
N SER A 17 0.55 -13.65 -3.17
CA SER A 17 0.55 -12.18 -3.22
C SER A 17 0.16 -11.67 -1.83
N PRO A 18 0.98 -10.84 -1.17
CA PRO A 18 0.56 -10.16 0.05
C PRO A 18 -0.61 -9.23 -0.28
N ASN A 19 -1.51 -9.03 0.69
CA ASN A 19 -2.58 -8.04 0.57
C ASN A 19 -1.96 -6.65 0.63
N GLN A 20 -2.16 -5.85 -0.42
CA GLN A 20 -1.81 -4.44 -0.47
C GLN A 20 -3.09 -3.63 -0.71
N PRO A 21 -3.53 -2.81 0.26
CA PRO A 21 -4.73 -2.01 0.10
C PRO A 21 -4.54 -0.93 -0.98
N ALA A 22 -5.64 -0.53 -1.61
CA ALA A 22 -5.62 0.51 -2.62
C ALA A 22 -5.10 1.84 -2.05
N GLN A 23 -4.38 2.62 -2.87
CA GLN A 23 -3.90 3.97 -2.52
C GLN A 23 -3.05 4.05 -1.24
N SER A 24 -2.40 2.96 -0.85
CA SER A 24 -1.58 2.88 0.38
C SER A 24 -0.11 2.56 0.07
N PRO A 25 0.65 3.51 -0.51
CA PRO A 25 2.07 3.32 -0.83
C PRO A 25 2.94 3.16 0.44
N ASP A 26 2.48 3.71 1.55
CA ASP A 26 3.03 3.55 2.90
C ASP A 26 3.01 2.10 3.41
N LEU A 27 2.19 1.22 2.81
CA LEU A 27 2.16 -0.21 3.10
C LEU A 27 3.00 -1.06 2.11
N ASN A 28 3.72 -0.43 1.20
CA ASN A 28 4.65 -1.09 0.29
C ASN A 28 6.09 -0.88 0.75
N CYS A 29 6.81 -1.98 1.02
CA CYS A 29 8.18 -1.90 1.49
C CYS A 29 9.15 -1.30 0.45
N LEU A 30 8.84 -1.42 -0.84
CA LEU A 30 9.67 -0.87 -1.92
C LEU A 30 9.52 0.65 -2.01
N ASP A 31 8.30 1.17 -1.83
CA ASP A 31 8.03 2.61 -1.78
C ASP A 31 8.72 3.25 -0.57
N LEU A 32 8.63 2.63 0.61
CA LEU A 32 9.29 3.12 1.83
C LEU A 32 10.82 3.02 1.81
N GLY A 33 11.38 2.08 1.07
CA GLY A 33 12.80 1.74 1.10
C GLY A 33 13.54 2.13 -0.17
N LEU A 34 13.43 1.28 -1.18
CA LEU A 34 14.25 1.36 -2.39
C LEU A 34 13.96 2.61 -3.20
N PHE A 35 12.69 2.90 -3.49
CA PHE A 35 12.34 4.07 -4.30
C PHE A 35 12.62 5.38 -3.57
N ALA A 36 12.39 5.43 -2.25
CA ALA A 36 12.83 6.54 -1.43
C ALA A 36 14.36 6.76 -1.47
N SER A 37 15.14 5.67 -1.53
CA SER A 37 16.60 5.74 -1.63
C SER A 37 17.06 6.25 -3.00
N ILE A 38 16.45 5.78 -4.08
CA ILE A 38 16.71 6.27 -5.45
C ILE A 38 16.38 7.76 -5.54
N GLN A 39 15.21 8.18 -5.06
CA GLN A 39 14.81 9.58 -5.02
C GLN A 39 15.80 10.43 -4.19
N SER A 40 16.29 9.90 -3.07
CA SER A 40 17.29 10.59 -2.26
C SER A 40 18.62 10.77 -3.01
N VAL A 41 19.06 9.79 -3.81
CA VAL A 41 20.27 9.92 -4.64
C VAL A 41 20.04 10.97 -5.71
N GLN A 42 18.95 10.85 -6.47
CA GLN A 42 18.57 11.77 -7.54
C GLN A 42 18.41 13.22 -7.07
N SER A 43 17.95 13.46 -5.85
CA SER A 43 17.84 14.81 -5.28
C SER A 43 19.19 15.53 -5.10
N ARG A 44 20.30 14.79 -5.17
CA ARG A 44 21.67 15.27 -4.92
C ARG A 44 22.57 15.18 -6.15
N THR A 45 22.07 14.62 -7.24
CA THR A 45 22.81 14.35 -8.46
C THR A 45 22.05 14.86 -9.68
N THR A 46 22.74 15.00 -10.80
CA THR A 46 22.12 15.34 -12.09
C THR A 46 22.50 14.26 -13.08
N SER A 47 21.58 13.34 -13.35
CA SER A 47 21.72 12.35 -14.40
C SER A 47 21.30 12.94 -15.74
N CYS A 48 22.19 12.91 -16.73
CA CYS A 48 21.91 13.40 -18.08
C CYS A 48 21.98 12.29 -19.14
N THR A 49 22.51 11.13 -18.77
CA THR A 49 22.62 9.96 -19.64
C THR A 49 22.00 8.73 -19.01
N ILE A 50 21.72 7.71 -19.84
CA ILE A 50 21.24 6.41 -19.35
C ILE A 50 22.27 5.75 -18.42
N GLN A 51 23.57 5.93 -18.68
CA GLN A 51 24.63 5.36 -17.86
C GLN A 51 24.63 5.96 -16.45
N ASP A 52 24.41 7.27 -16.34
CA ASP A 52 24.31 7.96 -15.04
C ASP A 52 23.12 7.40 -14.23
N ILE A 53 21.97 7.21 -14.89
CA ILE A 53 20.76 6.65 -14.24
C ILE A 53 21.01 5.23 -13.74
N ILE A 54 21.67 4.39 -14.54
CA ILE A 54 22.03 3.01 -14.14
C ILE A 54 22.92 3.06 -12.90
N GLN A 55 23.97 3.89 -12.92
CA GLN A 55 24.91 4.02 -11.81
C GLN A 55 24.21 4.54 -10.52
N GLU A 56 23.27 5.47 -10.64
CA GLU A 56 22.50 5.96 -9.50
C GLU A 56 21.59 4.88 -8.90
N VAL A 57 20.94 4.06 -9.73
CA VAL A 57 20.11 2.94 -9.28
C VAL A 57 20.97 1.87 -8.60
N GLU A 58 22.13 1.54 -9.17
CA GLU A 58 23.09 0.63 -8.56
C GLU A 58 23.55 1.15 -7.18
N HIS A 59 23.93 2.42 -7.10
CA HIS A 59 24.33 3.05 -5.85
C HIS A 59 23.20 3.07 -4.80
N ALA A 60 21.94 3.33 -5.21
CA ALA A 60 20.80 3.24 -4.31
C ALA A 60 20.56 1.82 -3.80
N CYS A 61 20.80 0.79 -4.64
CA CYS A 61 20.77 -0.61 -4.22
C CYS A 61 21.89 -0.93 -3.22
N GLU A 62 23.09 -0.41 -3.40
CA GLU A 62 24.23 -0.61 -2.49
C GLU A 62 23.98 0.00 -1.10
N ILE A 63 23.34 1.18 -1.04
CA ILE A 63 22.93 1.82 0.23
C ILE A 63 21.88 0.98 0.97
N MET A 64 21.11 0.16 0.25
CA MET A 64 20.08 -0.72 0.78
C MET A 64 20.67 -2.00 1.41
N THR A 65 21.57 -1.81 2.37
CA THR A 65 22.17 -2.89 3.16
C THR A 65 21.13 -3.66 3.98
N ALA A 66 21.50 -4.83 4.51
CA ALA A 66 20.65 -5.59 5.43
C ALA A 66 20.19 -4.75 6.64
N GLU A 67 21.04 -3.85 7.14
CA GLU A 67 20.69 -2.92 8.21
C GLU A 67 19.65 -1.90 7.75
N THR A 68 19.84 -1.28 6.57
CA THR A 68 18.88 -0.33 5.98
C THR A 68 17.53 -1.00 5.73
N LEU A 69 17.52 -2.22 5.18
CA LEU A 69 16.32 -3.02 4.98
C LEU A 69 15.59 -3.30 6.30
N ASN A 70 16.33 -3.68 7.36
CA ASN A 70 15.72 -3.89 8.67
C ASN A 70 15.07 -2.60 9.22
N LYS A 71 15.73 -1.44 9.04
CA LYS A 71 15.13 -0.15 9.41
C LYS A 71 13.83 0.11 8.65
N THR A 72 13.78 -0.19 7.35
CA THR A 72 12.59 -0.09 6.49
C THR A 72 11.47 -1.02 6.95
N PHE A 73 11.75 -2.28 7.26
CA PHE A 73 10.75 -3.21 7.79
C PHE A 73 10.16 -2.74 9.13
N LEU A 74 11.00 -2.22 10.03
CA LEU A 74 10.52 -1.63 11.27
C LEU A 74 9.67 -0.37 11.01
N THR A 75 9.94 0.38 9.95
CA THR A 75 9.13 1.55 9.56
C THR A 75 7.76 1.09 9.06
N LEU A 76 7.72 0.07 8.19
CA LEU A 76 6.48 -0.54 7.72
C LEU A 76 5.62 -1.04 8.90
N GLN A 77 6.24 -1.70 9.88
CA GLN A 77 5.52 -2.15 11.08
C GLN A 77 4.99 -0.99 11.94
N LEU A 78 5.72 0.13 12.04
CA LEU A 78 5.21 1.33 12.72
C LEU A 78 4.02 1.92 11.96
N VAL A 79 4.10 2.02 10.63
CA VAL A 79 2.98 2.48 9.79
C VAL A 79 1.74 1.62 10.02
N MET A 80 1.87 0.30 9.98
CA MET A 80 0.75 -0.61 10.25
C MET A 80 0.14 -0.39 11.64
N LYS A 81 0.96 -0.13 12.67
CA LYS A 81 0.48 0.17 14.02
C LYS A 81 -0.28 1.49 14.08
N GLU A 82 0.23 2.53 13.43
CA GLU A 82 -0.44 3.83 13.39
C GLU A 82 -1.77 3.75 12.63
N ILE A 83 -1.81 3.03 11.50
CA ILE A 83 -3.06 2.77 10.74
C ILE A 83 -4.11 2.09 11.61
N MET A 84 -3.72 1.09 12.41
CA MET A 84 -4.63 0.44 13.36
C MET A 84 -5.14 1.42 14.43
N ASN A 85 -4.24 2.27 14.94
CA ASN A 85 -4.59 3.27 15.96
C ASN A 85 -5.50 4.39 15.42
N CYS A 86 -5.45 4.69 14.12
CA CYS A 86 -6.30 5.70 13.49
C CYS A 86 -7.45 5.10 12.65
N GLU A 87 -7.81 3.84 12.90
CA GLU A 87 -8.96 3.16 12.28
C GLU A 87 -8.92 3.11 10.74
N GLY A 88 -7.73 2.89 10.16
CA GLY A 88 -7.57 2.77 8.71
C GLY A 88 -7.39 4.10 7.96
N ARG A 89 -7.39 5.24 8.67
CA ARG A 89 -7.14 6.56 8.06
C ARG A 89 -5.66 6.75 7.70
N ASN A 90 -5.37 7.77 6.89
CA ASN A 90 -4.02 8.11 6.42
C ASN A 90 -3.46 9.41 7.03
N ASP A 91 -4.13 10.01 8.01
CA ASP A 91 -3.76 11.27 8.67
C ASP A 91 -2.85 11.07 9.89
N TYR A 92 -2.26 9.88 10.03
CA TYR A 92 -1.40 9.54 11.14
C TYR A 92 0.00 10.20 11.02
N LYS A 93 0.65 10.39 12.17
CA LYS A 93 2.02 10.95 12.24
C LYS A 93 2.97 9.88 12.74
N LEU A 94 3.93 9.50 11.90
CA LEU A 94 4.93 8.51 12.29
C LEU A 94 5.97 9.12 13.24
N ALA A 95 5.97 8.69 14.50
CA ALA A 95 6.96 9.12 15.47
C ALA A 95 8.37 8.62 15.10
N HIS A 96 9.39 9.45 15.34
CA HIS A 96 10.77 9.06 15.07
C HIS A 96 11.23 7.97 16.04
N PHE A 97 11.47 6.75 15.54
CA PHE A 97 11.82 5.58 16.37
C PHE A 97 13.31 5.48 16.71
N HIS A 98 14.10 6.54 16.45
CA HIS A 98 15.52 6.66 16.81
C HIS A 98 16.36 5.41 16.48
N LYS A 99 16.08 4.77 15.34
CA LYS A 99 16.62 3.45 14.97
C LYS A 99 18.15 3.41 15.02
N ASP A 100 18.81 4.46 14.53
CA ASP A 100 20.28 4.58 14.56
C ASP A 100 20.86 4.59 15.98
N LYS A 101 20.16 5.21 16.93
CA LYS A 101 20.56 5.20 18.34
C LYS A 101 20.44 3.79 18.93
N LEU A 102 19.40 3.05 18.55
CA LEU A 102 19.18 1.67 19.00
C LEU A 102 20.18 0.70 18.38
N ILE A 103 20.54 0.88 17.10
CA ILE A 103 21.58 0.10 16.41
C ILE A 103 22.93 0.28 17.12
N ARG A 104 23.35 1.53 17.35
CA ARG A 104 24.61 1.82 18.09
C ARG A 104 24.64 1.23 19.49
N ALA A 105 23.48 1.09 20.14
CA ALA A 105 23.37 0.49 21.45
C ALA A 105 23.23 -1.05 21.43
N GLY A 106 23.13 -1.68 20.25
CA GLY A 106 22.86 -3.11 20.11
C GLY A 106 21.48 -3.54 20.59
N LYS A 107 20.50 -2.61 20.59
CA LYS A 107 19.16 -2.79 21.19
C LYS A 107 18.02 -2.64 20.19
N LEU A 108 18.32 -2.59 18.88
CA LEU A 108 17.26 -2.51 17.87
C LEU A 108 16.50 -3.85 17.83
N PRO A 109 15.16 -3.85 18.00
CA PRO A 109 14.39 -5.08 17.92
C PRO A 109 14.36 -5.60 16.47
N ALA A 110 14.23 -6.92 16.31
CA ALA A 110 14.03 -7.53 14.99
C ALA A 110 12.59 -7.32 14.45
N SER A 111 11.63 -7.17 15.35
CA SER A 111 10.24 -6.85 15.03
C SER A 111 9.59 -6.07 16.17
N LEU A 112 8.57 -5.30 15.84
CA LEU A 112 7.77 -4.56 16.79
C LEU A 112 6.62 -5.41 17.30
N GLN A 113 6.38 -5.36 18.60
CA GLN A 113 5.21 -5.97 19.19
C GLN A 113 3.97 -5.17 18.78
N CYS A 114 2.95 -5.89 18.33
CA CYS A 114 1.61 -5.34 18.10
C CYS A 114 0.85 -5.36 19.43
N ASP A 115 0.24 -4.24 19.80
CA ASP A 115 -0.56 -4.18 21.01
C ASP A 115 -1.88 -4.93 20.79
N THR A 116 -2.22 -5.86 21.69
CA THR A 116 -3.43 -6.68 21.56
C THR A 116 -4.71 -5.86 21.61
N THR A 117 -4.69 -4.72 22.29
CA THR A 117 -5.84 -3.80 22.35
C THR A 117 -6.03 -3.12 21.01
N SER A 118 -4.98 -2.52 20.44
CA SER A 118 -5.04 -1.91 19.11
C SER A 118 -5.50 -2.91 18.04
N PHE A 119 -4.97 -4.14 18.08
CA PHE A 119 -5.40 -5.19 17.15
C PHE A 119 -6.87 -5.58 17.34
N GLY A 120 -7.31 -5.77 18.59
CA GLY A 120 -8.70 -6.10 18.90
C GLY A 120 -9.69 -5.02 18.49
N LEU A 121 -9.34 -3.75 18.70
CA LEU A 121 -10.15 -2.61 18.24
C LEU A 121 -10.23 -2.57 16.71
N ALA A 122 -9.10 -2.70 16.01
CA ALA A 122 -9.09 -2.75 14.56
C ALA A 122 -9.96 -3.90 14.01
N GLN A 123 -9.87 -5.09 14.62
CA GLN A 123 -10.70 -6.25 14.24
C GLN A 123 -12.20 -5.97 14.46
N GLN A 124 -12.57 -5.35 15.58
CA GLN A 124 -13.96 -4.99 15.87
C GLN A 124 -14.50 -3.94 14.88
N SER A 125 -13.71 -2.91 14.54
CA SER A 125 -14.10 -1.90 13.55
C SER A 125 -14.32 -2.50 12.17
N ILE A 126 -13.44 -3.43 11.74
CA ILE A 126 -13.61 -4.16 10.47
C ILE A 126 -14.91 -4.98 10.49
N LEU A 127 -15.19 -5.70 11.58
CA LEU A 127 -16.43 -6.48 11.71
C LEU A 127 -17.66 -5.58 11.71
N ALA A 128 -17.63 -4.43 12.39
CA ALA A 128 -18.75 -3.48 12.41
C ALA A 128 -19.05 -2.91 11.02
N LEU A 129 -18.01 -2.51 10.27
CA LEU A 129 -18.14 -2.07 8.87
C LEU A 129 -18.70 -3.18 7.97
N ALA A 130 -18.19 -4.40 8.16
CA ALA A 130 -18.65 -5.57 7.44
C ALA A 130 -20.05 -6.01 7.85
N VAL A 131 -20.65 -5.55 8.95
CA VAL A 131 -22.06 -5.78 9.29
C VAL A 131 -22.94 -4.67 8.69
N ALA A 132 -22.49 -3.43 8.77
CA ALA A 132 -23.18 -2.28 8.18
C ALA A 132 -23.37 -2.44 6.66
N SER A 133 -22.45 -3.10 5.96
CA SER A 133 -22.55 -3.35 4.52
C SER A 133 -23.59 -4.40 4.10
N TRP A 134 -24.22 -5.13 5.03
CA TRP A 134 -25.26 -6.14 4.74
C TRP A 134 -26.66 -5.74 5.18
N ILE A 135 -26.77 -4.64 5.93
CA ILE A 135 -28.07 -4.06 6.28
C ILE A 135 -28.37 -2.99 5.23
N ASP A 136 -28.92 -3.42 4.09
CA ASP A 136 -29.67 -2.48 3.25
C ASP A 136 -30.83 -1.92 4.10
N PRO A 137 -31.00 -0.59 4.23
CA PRO A 137 -32.24 -0.06 4.77
C PRO A 137 -33.38 -0.59 3.89
N PRO A 138 -34.52 -1.02 4.47
CA PRO A 138 -35.63 -1.50 3.67
C PRO A 138 -36.00 -0.42 2.66
N LEU A 139 -35.99 -0.79 1.37
CA LEU A 139 -36.49 0.05 0.29
C LEU A 139 -37.82 0.68 0.76
N PRO A 140 -37.98 2.01 0.70
CA PRO A 140 -39.25 2.62 1.06
C PRO A 140 -40.33 1.95 0.23
N GLN A 141 -41.31 1.35 0.90
CA GLN A 141 -42.41 0.70 0.19
C GLN A 141 -43.05 1.74 -0.71
N ALA A 142 -42.94 1.55 -2.02
CA ALA A 142 -43.54 2.42 -3.01
C ALA A 142 -45.06 2.40 -2.76
N SER A 143 -45.58 3.50 -2.20
CA SER A 143 -47.01 3.73 -2.11
C SER A 143 -47.57 3.63 -3.53
N THR A 144 -48.44 2.66 -3.75
CA THR A 144 -49.06 2.39 -5.04
C THR A 144 -50.08 3.49 -5.36
N GLN A 145 -49.59 4.67 -5.75
CA GLN A 145 -50.39 5.70 -6.40
C GLN A 145 -49.93 5.79 -7.86
N PRO A 146 -50.81 5.54 -8.85
CA PRO A 146 -50.42 5.67 -10.25
C PRO A 146 -50.20 7.15 -10.58
N SER A 147 -48.96 7.53 -10.86
CA SER A 147 -48.62 8.86 -11.38
C SER A 147 -49.19 9.06 -12.79
N PRO A 148 -49.65 10.27 -13.15
CA PRO A 148 -50.19 10.55 -14.47
C PRO A 148 -49.12 10.40 -15.55
N ARG A 149 -49.51 9.81 -16.68
CA ARG A 149 -48.65 9.50 -17.82
C ARG A 149 -48.04 10.79 -18.38
N SER A 150 -46.72 10.96 -18.28
CA SER A 150 -46.01 12.04 -18.98
C SER A 150 -46.06 11.82 -20.49
N PRO A 151 -46.19 12.88 -21.31
CA PRO A 151 -46.11 12.75 -22.78
C PRO A 151 -44.70 12.31 -23.21
N PRO A 152 -44.56 11.67 -24.39
CA PRO A 152 -43.29 11.13 -24.85
C PRO A 152 -42.26 12.25 -25.08
N LEU A 153 -41.03 12.05 -24.58
CA LEU A 153 -39.90 12.94 -24.83
C LEU A 153 -39.47 12.88 -26.30
N SER A 154 -39.21 14.05 -26.89
CA SER A 154 -38.59 14.20 -28.20
C SER A 154 -37.15 13.65 -28.21
N PRO A 155 -36.66 13.10 -29.33
CA PRO A 155 -35.30 12.57 -29.40
C PRO A 155 -34.25 13.70 -29.31
N PRO A 156 -33.09 13.46 -28.66
CA PRO A 156 -32.04 14.46 -28.54
C PRO A 156 -31.35 14.69 -29.89
N SER A 157 -31.05 15.97 -30.18
CA SER A 157 -30.26 16.39 -31.34
C SER A 157 -28.76 16.09 -31.14
N PRO A 158 -28.00 15.79 -32.21
CA PRO A 158 -26.59 15.40 -32.10
C PRO A 158 -25.68 16.62 -31.93
N THR A 159 -24.48 16.36 -31.40
CA THR A 159 -23.33 17.28 -31.10
C THR A 159 -23.38 17.85 -29.67
N HIS A 160 -22.36 17.74 -28.82
CA HIS A 160 -20.92 17.83 -29.05
C HIS A 160 -20.15 16.97 -28.02
N PHE A 161 -19.24 16.10 -28.47
CA PHE A 161 -18.36 15.29 -27.62
C PHE A 161 -17.18 16.18 -27.19
N ASP A 162 -17.01 16.43 -25.90
CA ASP A 162 -15.85 17.16 -25.36
C ASP A 162 -14.87 16.17 -24.71
N PRO A 163 -13.70 15.89 -25.32
CA PRO A 163 -12.77 14.86 -24.87
C PRO A 163 -11.78 15.30 -23.77
N PHE A 164 -11.96 16.47 -23.13
CA PHE A 164 -10.98 16.99 -22.15
C PHE A 164 -11.44 17.03 -20.70
N LEU A 165 -12.50 16.34 -20.32
CA LEU A 165 -13.03 16.38 -18.94
C LEU A 165 -12.31 15.47 -17.93
N TYR A 166 -11.17 14.85 -18.30
CA TYR A 166 -10.31 14.11 -17.36
C TYR A 166 -8.83 14.27 -17.73
N PHE A 167 -8.30 15.48 -17.50
CA PHE A 167 -6.90 15.69 -17.12
C PHE A 167 -6.86 16.72 -15.98
#